data_AF-J2XI21-F1
#
_entry.id   AF-J2XI21-F1
#
_cell.length_a   1.000
_cell.length_b   1.000
_cell.length_c   1.000
_cell.angle_alpha   90.00
_cell.angle_beta   90.00
_cell.angle_gamma   90.00
#
_symmetry.space_group_name_H-M   'P 1'
#
loop_
_entity.id
_entity.type
_entity.pdbx_description
1 polymer ?
#
loop_
_entity_poly.entity_id
_entity_poly.type
_entity_poly.pdbx_seq_one_letter_code
_entity_poly.pdbx_strand_id
1 'polypeptide(L)'
;MILLLNGCSSLSYYSQLASGQLQLLRAREPVAKVIADPARDAKLRTHLAQSQKARAFASEHLHLPDNQSYRLYADIGRPFVVWNVFATPEFSLSPQNHCFPIAGCVAYRGYYSQSAARGEAAIQRLQGMDVSIGGVEAYSTLGWFNDPILNSMMGWGDERLATLIFHELAHQRFYVKDDTEFNESFATFVEQEGTRQWRAFRNLPPENDSKLKQRDQFIQLILDTRSRLEKLYAQPLATAQMRERKAAEFERFRHDYRAMRDGQWAGDKRYDAWVNAPLNNARLLPFGLYDQWVPAFTALFRQVGGDWVRFYAEVEKLGGLPVVERKSALKLLAGS
;
A
#
# COMPACT_ATOMS: atom_id res chain seq x y z
N MET A 1 22.41 -29.23 17.01
CA MET A 1 22.95 -28.40 15.91
C MET A 1 21.81 -27.74 15.10
N ILE A 2 20.92 -26.99 15.79
CA ILE A 2 19.74 -26.31 15.19
C ILE A 2 19.79 -24.78 15.43
N LEU A 3 20.66 -24.32 16.32
CA LEU A 3 20.85 -22.90 16.64
C LEU A 3 21.73 -22.13 15.63
N LEU A 4 22.63 -22.83 14.90
CA LEU A 4 23.53 -22.18 13.91
C LEU A 4 22.83 -21.90 12.57
N LEU A 5 21.81 -22.68 12.19
CA LEU A 5 21.09 -22.51 10.92
C LEU A 5 20.14 -21.30 10.95
N ASN A 6 19.52 -21.02 12.11
CA ASN A 6 18.67 -19.84 12.31
C ASN A 6 19.47 -18.52 12.35
N GLY A 7 20.73 -18.58 12.80
CA GLY A 7 21.65 -17.44 12.79
C GLY A 7 22.06 -17.04 11.37
N CYS A 8 22.36 -18.02 10.50
CA CYS A 8 22.72 -17.76 9.10
C CYS A 8 21.53 -17.22 8.28
N SER A 9 20.31 -17.71 8.51
CA SER A 9 19.12 -17.21 7.80
C SER A 9 18.76 -15.79 8.21
N SER A 10 18.92 -15.45 9.49
CA SER A 10 18.71 -14.09 10.01
C SER A 10 19.78 -13.13 9.49
N LEU A 11 21.06 -13.50 9.54
CA LEU A 11 22.17 -12.69 9.04
C LEU A 11 22.06 -12.44 7.53
N SER A 12 21.73 -13.48 6.75
CA SER A 12 21.48 -13.37 5.30
C SER A 12 20.30 -12.44 4.98
N TYR A 13 19.26 -12.47 5.81
CA TYR A 13 18.11 -11.60 5.62
C TYR A 13 18.43 -10.12 5.92
N TYR A 14 19.13 -9.82 7.01
CA TYR A 14 19.49 -8.44 7.32
C TYR A 14 20.58 -7.90 6.37
N SER A 15 21.49 -8.75 5.90
CA SER A 15 22.50 -8.34 4.91
C SER A 15 21.86 -8.00 3.56
N GLN A 16 20.82 -8.73 3.11
CA GLN A 16 20.12 -8.36 1.88
C GLN A 16 19.31 -7.07 2.02
N LEU A 17 18.72 -6.79 3.20
CA LEU A 17 18.07 -5.50 3.45
C LEU A 17 19.06 -4.34 3.36
N ALA A 18 20.22 -4.46 4.03
CA ALA A 18 21.25 -3.44 4.01
C ALA A 18 21.84 -3.24 2.61
N SER A 19 22.17 -4.34 1.92
CA SER A 19 22.74 -4.30 0.57
C SER A 19 21.77 -3.72 -0.46
N GLY A 20 20.50 -4.16 -0.43
CA GLY A 20 19.47 -3.66 -1.33
C GLY A 20 19.18 -2.17 -1.13
N GLN A 21 19.11 -1.72 0.12
CA GLN A 21 18.95 -0.30 0.44
C GLN A 21 20.17 0.50 -0.01
N LEU A 22 21.39 0.03 0.26
CA LEU A 22 22.60 0.71 -0.17
C LEU A 22 22.73 0.81 -1.70
N GLN A 23 22.36 -0.24 -2.43
CA GLN A 23 22.33 -0.23 -3.89
C GLN A 23 21.37 0.84 -4.41
N LEU A 24 20.15 0.90 -3.85
CA LEU A 24 19.17 1.92 -4.21
C LEU A 24 19.69 3.32 -3.89
N LEU A 25 20.26 3.53 -2.70
CA LEU A 25 20.78 4.83 -2.29
C LEU A 25 21.93 5.32 -3.18
N ARG A 26 22.77 4.41 -3.69
CA ARG A 26 23.88 4.69 -4.61
C ARG A 26 23.44 4.95 -6.05
N ALA A 27 22.33 4.35 -6.48
CA ALA A 27 21.79 4.51 -7.83
C ALA A 27 21.08 5.85 -8.06
N ARG A 28 20.88 6.65 -7.00
CA ARG A 28 20.14 7.91 -7.08
C ARG A 28 20.92 9.00 -7.79
N GLU A 29 20.23 9.71 -8.66
CA GLU A 29 20.69 10.92 -9.30
C GLU A 29 19.60 12.02 -9.23
N PRO A 30 19.96 13.31 -9.21
CA PRO A 30 18.97 14.38 -9.20
C PRO A 30 18.07 14.35 -10.44
N VAL A 31 16.75 14.45 -10.25
CA VAL A 31 15.78 14.47 -11.35
C VAL A 31 16.08 15.57 -12.36
N ALA A 32 16.49 16.75 -11.88
CA ALA A 32 16.87 17.87 -12.73
C ALA A 32 18.01 17.52 -13.71
N LYS A 33 18.99 16.70 -13.29
CA LYS A 33 20.08 16.25 -14.16
C LYS A 33 19.56 15.29 -15.24
N VAL A 34 18.68 14.36 -14.89
CA VAL A 34 18.07 13.42 -15.84
C VAL A 34 17.23 14.16 -16.88
N ILE A 35 16.45 15.15 -16.47
CA ILE A 35 15.63 15.96 -17.38
C ILE A 35 16.50 16.78 -18.34
N ALA A 36 17.62 17.34 -17.85
CA ALA A 36 18.52 18.16 -18.65
C ALA A 36 19.37 17.36 -19.65
N ASP A 37 19.59 16.07 -19.42
CA ASP A 37 20.42 15.20 -20.25
C ASP A 37 19.69 14.77 -21.55
N PRO A 38 20.12 15.25 -22.73
CA PRO A 38 19.48 14.91 -24.00
C PRO A 38 19.72 13.47 -24.44
N ALA A 39 20.69 12.76 -23.85
CA ALA A 39 20.94 11.34 -24.13
C ALA A 39 19.94 10.41 -23.43
N ARG A 40 19.18 10.91 -22.44
CA ARG A 40 18.14 10.14 -21.77
C ARG A 40 16.88 10.03 -22.62
N ASP A 41 16.16 8.92 -22.43
CA ASP A 41 14.88 8.68 -23.08
C ASP A 41 13.90 9.84 -22.88
N ALA A 42 13.29 10.30 -23.97
CA ALA A 42 12.43 11.47 -23.96
C ALA A 42 11.15 11.27 -23.13
N LYS A 43 10.62 10.03 -23.07
CA LYS A 43 9.45 9.72 -22.24
C LYS A 43 9.82 9.78 -20.77
N LEU A 44 10.96 9.20 -20.37
CA LEU A 44 11.48 9.30 -19.00
C LEU A 44 11.61 10.76 -18.57
N ARG A 45 12.26 11.60 -19.39
CA ARG A 45 12.44 13.03 -19.11
C ARG A 45 11.09 13.74 -18.93
N THR A 46 10.12 13.42 -19.77
CA THR A 46 8.76 14.00 -19.70
C THR A 46 8.03 13.57 -18.43
N HIS A 47 8.00 12.28 -18.12
CA HIS A 47 7.37 11.75 -16.90
C HIS A 47 7.99 12.35 -15.64
N LEU A 48 9.32 12.43 -15.59
CA LEU A 48 10.02 13.07 -14.48
C LEU A 48 9.66 14.56 -14.37
N ALA A 49 9.60 15.30 -15.47
CA ALA A 49 9.19 16.70 -15.42
C ALA A 49 7.75 16.87 -14.88
N GLN A 50 6.81 15.99 -15.25
CA GLN A 50 5.45 16.02 -14.69
C GLN A 50 5.41 15.67 -13.21
N SER A 51 6.20 14.67 -12.78
CA SER A 51 6.33 14.30 -11.38
C SER A 51 6.82 15.47 -10.51
N GLN A 52 7.74 16.29 -11.03
CA GLN A 52 8.25 17.46 -10.29
C GLN A 52 7.20 18.55 -10.15
N LYS A 53 6.29 18.72 -11.12
CA LYS A 53 5.16 19.65 -10.98
C LYS A 53 4.19 19.18 -9.91
N ALA A 54 3.87 17.88 -9.86
CA ALA A 54 3.06 17.31 -8.79
C ALA A 54 3.75 17.48 -7.43
N ARG A 55 5.06 17.23 -7.37
CA ARG A 55 5.86 17.40 -6.15
C ARG A 55 5.87 18.84 -5.62
N ALA A 56 5.95 19.83 -6.51
CA ALA A 56 5.84 21.25 -6.16
C ALA A 56 4.43 21.58 -5.66
N PHE A 57 3.40 21.12 -6.36
CA PHE A 57 2.00 21.27 -5.94
C PHE A 57 1.75 20.69 -4.54
N ALA A 58 2.31 19.52 -4.24
CA ALA A 58 2.23 18.90 -2.91
C ALA A 58 2.74 19.84 -1.80
N SER A 59 3.92 20.44 -1.98
CA SER A 59 4.47 21.38 -0.99
C SER A 59 3.67 22.68 -0.92
N GLU A 60 3.38 23.28 -2.07
CA GLU A 60 2.87 24.65 -2.18
C GLU A 60 1.36 24.76 -1.88
N HIS A 61 0.58 23.75 -2.25
CA HIS A 61 -0.89 23.79 -2.18
C HIS A 61 -1.46 22.83 -1.16
N LEU A 62 -0.83 21.66 -0.96
CA LEU A 62 -1.28 20.67 0.03
C LEU A 62 -0.57 20.83 1.37
N HIS A 63 0.42 21.73 1.50
CA HIS A 63 1.25 21.91 2.69
C HIS A 63 1.96 20.62 3.15
N LEU A 64 2.31 19.75 2.20
CA LEU A 64 3.13 18.57 2.45
C LEU A 64 4.61 18.97 2.59
N PRO A 65 5.46 18.12 3.22
CA PRO A 65 6.85 18.47 3.49
C PRO A 65 7.63 18.86 2.23
N ASP A 66 8.41 19.95 2.28
CA ASP A 66 9.29 20.36 1.18
C ASP A 66 10.73 19.84 1.37
N ASN A 67 10.89 18.52 1.31
CA ASN A 67 12.17 17.84 1.46
C ASN A 67 12.70 17.29 0.11
N GLN A 68 13.78 16.51 0.18
CA GLN A 68 14.43 15.94 -1.00
C GLN A 68 13.77 14.64 -1.52
N SER A 69 12.77 14.08 -0.81
CA SER A 69 12.02 12.92 -1.29
C SER A 69 11.32 13.25 -2.61
N TYR A 70 11.40 12.32 -3.55
CA TYR A 70 10.89 12.40 -4.93
C TYR A 70 11.50 13.53 -5.78
N ARG A 71 12.63 14.12 -5.37
CA ARG A 71 13.49 14.99 -6.20
C ARG A 71 14.69 14.25 -6.81
N LEU A 72 14.82 12.96 -6.49
CA LEU A 72 15.84 12.05 -6.99
C LEU A 72 15.20 10.98 -7.88
N TYR A 73 15.94 10.47 -8.86
CA TYR A 73 15.57 9.34 -9.70
C TYR A 73 16.56 8.19 -9.45
N ALA A 74 16.08 6.95 -9.41
CA ALA A 74 16.95 5.78 -9.41
C ALA A 74 16.41 4.71 -10.36
N ASP A 75 17.24 4.32 -11.32
CA ASP A 75 17.00 3.13 -12.13
C ASP A 75 17.55 1.90 -11.41
N ILE A 76 16.64 1.06 -10.91
CA ILE A 76 16.98 -0.18 -10.21
C ILE A 76 17.08 -1.39 -11.17
N GLY A 77 16.82 -1.21 -12.47
CA GLY A 77 16.95 -2.24 -13.50
C GLY A 77 15.97 -3.42 -13.35
N ARG A 78 14.90 -3.24 -12.58
CA ARG A 78 13.90 -4.29 -12.28
C ARG A 78 12.49 -3.70 -12.10
N PRO A 79 11.43 -4.51 -12.29
CA PRO A 79 10.04 -4.00 -12.25
C PRO A 79 9.50 -3.75 -10.85
N PHE A 80 10.13 -4.30 -9.80
CA PHE A 80 9.70 -4.13 -8.41
C PHE A 80 10.89 -3.82 -7.53
N VAL A 81 10.72 -2.87 -6.62
CA VAL A 81 11.79 -2.48 -5.71
C VAL A 81 12.01 -3.52 -4.62
N VAL A 82 10.92 -4.10 -4.12
CA VAL A 82 10.91 -5.22 -3.17
C VAL A 82 9.77 -6.18 -3.51
N TRP A 83 9.86 -7.39 -2.96
CA TRP A 83 8.86 -8.44 -3.02
C TRP A 83 8.42 -8.75 -1.60
N ASN A 84 7.14 -8.52 -1.31
CA ASN A 84 6.55 -8.82 -0.01
C ASN A 84 6.03 -10.26 0.00
N VAL A 85 6.43 -11.01 1.03
CA VAL A 85 5.87 -12.32 1.34
C VAL A 85 4.89 -12.16 2.48
N PHE A 86 3.66 -12.56 2.23
CA PHE A 86 2.58 -12.64 3.21
C PHE A 86 2.33 -14.10 3.54
N ALA A 87 2.20 -14.43 4.82
CA ALA A 87 1.92 -15.79 5.28
C ALA A 87 0.84 -15.78 6.37
N THR A 88 -0.07 -16.74 6.32
CA THR A 88 -1.07 -16.99 7.38
C THR A 88 -1.19 -18.49 7.61
N PRO A 89 -1.60 -18.94 8.81
CA PRO A 89 -2.08 -20.31 8.97
C PRO A 89 -3.21 -20.62 7.98
N GLU A 90 -3.34 -21.89 7.59
CA GLU A 90 -4.31 -22.35 6.59
C GLU A 90 -5.77 -21.96 6.93
N PHE A 91 -6.14 -21.91 8.21
CA PHE A 91 -7.48 -21.52 8.69
C PHE A 91 -7.43 -20.31 9.59
N SER A 92 -6.64 -19.31 9.21
CA SER A 92 -6.62 -18.02 9.88
C SER A 92 -6.35 -16.90 8.88
N LEU A 93 -6.94 -15.75 9.14
CA LEU A 93 -6.62 -14.49 8.47
C LEU A 93 -5.63 -13.63 9.26
N SER A 94 -5.14 -14.15 10.41
CA SER A 94 -4.07 -13.49 11.16
C SER A 94 -2.73 -13.68 10.44
N PRO A 95 -2.01 -12.60 10.12
CA PRO A 95 -0.71 -12.67 9.50
C PRO A 95 0.34 -13.26 10.45
N GLN A 96 1.32 -13.95 9.88
CA GLN A 96 2.60 -14.14 10.55
C GLN A 96 3.32 -12.79 10.60
N ASN A 97 3.38 -12.20 11.79
CA ASN A 97 4.04 -10.92 11.99
C ASN A 97 5.57 -11.07 12.05
N HIS A 98 6.26 -10.07 11.50
CA HIS A 98 7.70 -9.93 11.58
C HIS A 98 8.05 -8.62 12.29
N CYS A 99 8.75 -8.72 13.41
CA CYS A 99 9.08 -7.57 14.24
C CYS A 99 10.50 -7.08 14.00
N PHE A 100 10.62 -5.77 13.80
CA PHE A 100 11.86 -5.06 13.54
C PHE A 100 12.11 -4.05 14.66
N PRO A 101 13.37 -3.84 15.09
CA PRO A 101 13.68 -2.94 16.21
C PRO A 101 13.19 -1.50 16.01
N ILE A 102 13.17 -1.01 14.76
CA ILE A 102 12.81 0.36 14.41
C ILE A 102 11.38 0.45 13.87
N ALA A 103 11.03 -0.41 12.93
CA ALA A 103 9.75 -0.33 12.19
C ALA A 103 8.56 -1.01 12.91
N GLY A 104 8.76 -1.60 14.09
CA GLY A 104 7.72 -2.36 14.77
C GLY A 104 7.42 -3.69 14.10
N CYS A 105 6.22 -4.25 14.34
CA CYS A 105 5.80 -5.50 13.75
C CYS A 105 4.95 -5.27 12.50
N VAL A 106 5.33 -5.90 11.40
CA VAL A 106 4.61 -5.82 10.12
C VAL A 106 4.05 -7.18 9.73
N ALA A 107 2.92 -7.16 9.01
CA ALA A 107 2.17 -8.35 8.56
C ALA A 107 2.79 -9.07 7.34
N TYR A 108 4.00 -8.67 6.92
CA TYR A 108 4.69 -9.20 5.76
C TYR A 108 6.21 -9.13 5.94
N ARG A 109 6.94 -9.83 5.07
CA ARG A 109 8.40 -9.76 4.99
C ARG A 109 8.86 -9.34 3.61
N GLY A 110 9.61 -8.23 3.54
CA GLY A 110 10.12 -7.67 2.28
C GLY A 110 11.48 -8.26 1.86
N TYR A 111 11.65 -8.48 0.56
CA TYR A 111 12.88 -9.00 -0.06
C TYR A 111 13.23 -8.19 -1.32
N TYR A 112 14.47 -7.71 -1.45
CA TYR A 112 14.91 -7.02 -2.67
C TYR A 112 15.05 -7.96 -3.87
N SER A 113 15.23 -9.27 -3.64
CA SER A 113 15.32 -10.30 -4.67
C SER A 113 14.05 -11.15 -4.74
N GLN A 114 13.54 -11.35 -5.96
CA GLN A 114 12.41 -12.24 -6.22
C GLN A 114 12.73 -13.70 -5.86
N SER A 115 13.96 -14.16 -6.10
CA SER A 115 14.35 -15.54 -5.80
C SER A 115 14.35 -15.79 -4.29
N ALA A 116 14.78 -14.81 -3.49
CA ALA A 116 14.74 -14.88 -2.04
C ALA A 116 13.29 -14.92 -1.52
N ALA A 117 12.40 -14.08 -2.07
CA ALA A 117 10.97 -14.13 -1.74
C ALA A 117 10.33 -15.48 -2.11
N ARG A 118 10.69 -16.06 -3.26
CA ARG A 118 10.23 -17.40 -3.66
C ARG A 118 10.75 -18.50 -2.72
N GLY A 119 12.00 -18.39 -2.29
CA GLY A 119 12.61 -19.30 -1.31
C GLY A 119 11.88 -19.28 0.03
N GLU A 120 11.65 -18.09 0.60
CA GLU A 120 10.85 -17.94 1.81
C GLU A 120 9.45 -18.52 1.63
N ALA A 121 8.78 -18.18 0.53
CA ALA A 121 7.43 -18.65 0.28
C ALA A 121 7.35 -20.19 0.16
N ALA A 122 8.39 -20.84 -0.36
CA ALA A 122 8.47 -22.29 -0.40
C ALA A 122 8.61 -22.89 1.01
N ILE A 123 9.46 -22.31 1.87
CA ILE A 123 9.64 -22.74 3.26
C ILE A 123 8.31 -22.64 4.03
N GLN A 124 7.61 -21.52 3.90
CA GLN A 124 6.33 -21.27 4.57
C GLN A 124 5.24 -22.25 4.09
N ARG A 125 5.17 -22.55 2.79
CA ARG A 125 4.23 -23.55 2.26
C ARG A 125 4.52 -24.96 2.78
N LEU A 126 5.80 -25.33 2.95
CA LEU A 126 6.17 -26.63 3.56
C LEU A 126 5.71 -26.74 5.01
N GLN A 127 5.51 -25.61 5.70
CA GLN A 127 4.94 -25.55 7.05
C GLN A 127 3.41 -25.55 7.06
N GLY A 128 2.74 -25.71 5.91
CA GLY A 128 1.29 -25.72 5.79
C GLY A 128 0.64 -24.33 5.81
N MET A 129 1.43 -23.27 5.60
CA MET A 129 0.91 -21.90 5.56
C MET A 129 0.29 -21.58 4.20
N ASP A 130 -0.73 -20.73 4.23
CA ASP A 130 -1.16 -19.99 3.05
C ASP A 130 -0.15 -18.88 2.78
N VAL A 131 0.34 -18.76 1.55
CA VAL A 131 1.41 -17.81 1.21
C VAL A 131 1.11 -17.07 -0.09
N SER A 132 1.30 -15.75 -0.06
CA SER A 132 1.23 -14.87 -1.23
C SER A 132 2.52 -14.08 -1.38
N ILE A 133 2.95 -13.87 -2.62
CA ILE A 133 4.08 -12.98 -2.96
C ILE A 133 3.52 -11.81 -3.77
N GLY A 134 3.73 -10.59 -3.31
CA GLY A 134 3.37 -9.36 -4.02
C GLY A 134 4.60 -8.56 -4.42
N GLY A 135 4.69 -8.15 -5.68
CA GLY A 135 5.68 -7.17 -6.11
C GLY A 135 5.28 -5.77 -5.65
N VAL A 136 6.21 -5.05 -5.06
CA VAL A 136 6.02 -3.66 -4.61
C VAL A 136 6.76 -2.75 -5.58
N GLU A 137 6.02 -1.92 -6.29
CA GLU A 137 6.52 -1.01 -7.32
C GLU A 137 7.11 0.28 -6.71
N ALA A 138 6.70 0.62 -5.48
CA ALA A 138 7.12 1.78 -4.70
C ALA A 138 7.00 1.50 -3.19
N TYR A 139 7.92 2.01 -2.37
CA TYR A 139 7.71 2.14 -0.92
C TYR A 139 8.37 3.44 -0.44
N SER A 140 7.85 4.01 0.65
CA SER A 140 8.54 5.07 1.38
C SER A 140 9.29 4.54 2.59
N THR A 141 10.40 5.19 2.91
CA THR A 141 11.13 5.01 4.16
C THR A 141 10.60 5.93 5.27
N LEU A 142 9.39 6.49 5.12
CA LEU A 142 8.76 7.43 6.06
C LEU A 142 9.66 8.65 6.36
N GLY A 143 10.49 9.05 5.39
CA GLY A 143 11.39 10.19 5.50
C GLY A 143 12.74 9.90 6.18
N TRP A 144 13.03 8.64 6.54
CA TRP A 144 14.38 8.26 7.01
C TRP A 144 15.44 8.43 5.93
N PHE A 145 15.04 8.33 4.66
CA PHE A 145 15.86 8.65 3.51
C PHE A 145 15.10 9.54 2.53
N ASN A 146 15.85 10.21 1.65
CA ASN A 146 15.30 10.87 0.48
C ASN A 146 14.90 9.80 -0.54
N ASP A 147 13.65 9.36 -0.46
CA ASP A 147 13.09 8.32 -1.32
C ASP A 147 13.07 8.80 -2.78
N PRO A 148 13.68 8.07 -3.73
CA PRO A 148 13.68 8.47 -5.12
C PRO A 148 12.41 8.04 -5.87
N ILE A 149 12.16 8.68 -7.00
CA ILE A 149 11.32 8.13 -8.06
C ILE A 149 12.06 6.95 -8.70
N LEU A 150 11.39 5.80 -8.80
CA LEU A 150 11.99 4.57 -9.31
C LEU A 150 11.57 4.29 -10.75
N ASN A 151 12.42 3.61 -11.53
CA ASN A 151 12.05 3.15 -12.88
C ASN A 151 10.79 2.25 -12.87
N SER A 152 10.53 1.52 -11.78
CA SER A 152 9.31 0.71 -11.59
C SER A 152 8.02 1.53 -11.57
N MET A 153 8.10 2.82 -11.23
CA MET A 153 6.96 3.74 -11.24
C MET A 153 6.72 4.36 -12.63
N MET A 154 7.67 4.23 -13.57
CA MET A 154 7.60 4.89 -14.89
C MET A 154 6.65 4.20 -15.87
N GLY A 155 6.24 2.96 -15.59
CA GLY A 155 5.16 2.29 -16.32
C GLY A 155 3.78 2.83 -15.97
N TRP A 156 3.69 3.71 -14.98
CA TRP A 156 2.43 4.29 -14.53
C TRP A 156 2.09 5.54 -15.33
N GLY A 157 0.80 5.86 -15.43
CA GLY A 157 0.37 7.18 -15.90
C GLY A 157 0.81 8.28 -14.92
N ASP A 158 1.06 9.49 -15.43
CA ASP A 158 1.51 10.65 -14.63
C ASP A 158 0.65 10.91 -13.40
N GLU A 159 -0.66 10.68 -13.52
CA GLU A 159 -1.60 10.86 -12.41
C GLU A 159 -1.33 9.88 -11.26
N ARG A 160 -1.14 8.58 -11.55
CA ARG A 160 -0.86 7.57 -10.52
C ARG A 160 0.48 7.84 -9.81
N LEU A 161 1.47 8.38 -10.52
CA LEU A 161 2.71 8.82 -9.88
C LEU A 161 2.49 10.05 -8.99
N ALA A 162 1.69 11.01 -9.43
CA ALA A 162 1.35 12.19 -8.63
C ALA A 162 0.59 11.80 -7.35
N THR A 163 -0.41 10.91 -7.45
CA THR A 163 -1.20 10.44 -6.31
C THR A 163 -0.30 9.72 -5.29
N LEU A 164 0.59 8.84 -5.75
CA LEU A 164 1.58 8.18 -4.89
C LEU A 164 2.45 9.21 -4.16
N ILE A 165 2.98 10.22 -4.86
CA ILE A 165 3.81 11.26 -4.23
C ILE A 165 3.04 11.94 -3.09
N PHE A 166 1.73 12.20 -3.26
CA PHE A 166 0.90 12.79 -2.20
C PHE A 166 0.73 11.86 -1.01
N HIS A 167 0.42 10.58 -1.26
CA HIS A 167 0.28 9.55 -0.22
C HIS A 167 1.56 9.42 0.61
N GLU A 168 2.69 9.25 -0.05
CA GLU A 168 3.96 8.99 0.63
C GLU A 168 4.51 10.22 1.35
N LEU A 169 4.28 11.42 0.82
CA LEU A 169 4.60 12.66 1.55
C LEU A 169 3.67 12.89 2.73
N ALA A 170 2.42 12.40 2.69
CA ALA A 170 1.53 12.44 3.84
C ALA A 170 2.10 11.59 4.99
N HIS A 171 2.62 10.39 4.71
CA HIS A 171 3.33 9.60 5.72
C HIS A 171 4.54 10.33 6.32
N GLN A 172 5.26 11.13 5.51
CA GLN A 172 6.37 11.97 6.01
C GLN A 172 5.87 13.19 6.80
N ARG A 173 4.63 13.64 6.56
CA ARG A 173 3.99 14.74 7.29
C ARG A 173 3.58 14.29 8.70
N PHE A 174 3.01 13.10 8.83
CA PHE A 174 2.57 12.57 10.12
C PHE A 174 2.46 11.03 10.08
N TYR A 175 2.93 10.39 11.15
CA TYR A 175 2.89 8.94 11.33
C TYR A 175 2.75 8.59 12.81
N VAL A 176 1.83 7.69 13.13
CA VAL A 176 1.61 7.16 14.47
C VAL A 176 2.17 5.75 14.57
N LYS A 177 3.09 5.54 15.51
CA LYS A 177 3.70 4.23 15.74
C LYS A 177 2.65 3.16 16.06
N ASP A 178 2.81 1.98 15.47
CA ASP A 178 1.98 0.78 15.69
C ASP A 178 0.47 0.96 15.36
N ASP A 179 0.11 1.93 14.52
CA ASP A 179 -1.28 2.12 14.05
C ASP A 179 -1.39 2.26 12.53
N THR A 180 -1.28 1.12 11.84
CA THR A 180 -1.40 1.03 10.38
C THR A 180 -2.74 1.55 9.88
N GLU A 181 -3.86 1.20 10.54
CA GLU A 181 -5.20 1.65 10.12
C GLU A 181 -5.27 3.18 10.08
N PHE A 182 -4.75 3.86 11.11
CA PHE A 182 -4.73 5.32 11.15
C PHE A 182 -3.84 5.90 10.04
N ASN A 183 -2.59 5.43 9.93
CA ASN A 183 -1.59 6.02 9.05
C ASN A 183 -1.98 5.90 7.58
N GLU A 184 -2.45 4.72 7.18
CA GLU A 184 -2.84 4.47 5.80
C GLU A 184 -4.11 5.24 5.45
N SER A 185 -5.11 5.27 6.33
CA SER A 185 -6.33 6.04 6.06
C SER A 185 -6.09 7.54 6.00
N PHE A 186 -5.16 8.06 6.80
CA PHE A 186 -4.71 9.45 6.70
C PHE A 186 -4.05 9.72 5.35
N ALA A 187 -3.05 8.92 4.99
CA ALA A 187 -2.30 9.10 3.74
C ALA A 187 -3.19 8.94 2.51
N THR A 188 -4.10 7.96 2.52
CA THR A 188 -5.08 7.75 1.46
C THR A 188 -6.10 8.89 1.36
N PHE A 189 -6.53 9.47 2.48
CA PHE A 189 -7.36 10.68 2.42
C PHE A 189 -6.61 11.83 1.73
N VAL A 190 -5.36 12.08 2.14
CA VAL A 190 -4.52 13.13 1.54
C VAL A 190 -4.27 12.86 0.06
N GLU A 191 -4.06 11.61 -0.33
CA GLU A 191 -3.96 11.17 -1.72
C GLU A 191 -5.21 11.56 -2.52
N GLN A 192 -6.39 11.14 -2.05
CA GLN A 192 -7.66 11.35 -2.76
C GLN A 192 -7.99 12.83 -2.90
N GLU A 193 -7.92 13.57 -1.79
CA GLU A 193 -8.21 14.99 -1.78
C GLU A 193 -7.15 15.80 -2.54
N GLY A 194 -5.88 15.45 -2.39
CA GLY A 194 -4.77 16.05 -3.14
C GLY A 194 -4.89 15.80 -4.65
N THR A 195 -5.33 14.61 -5.06
CA THR A 195 -5.58 14.27 -6.47
C THR A 195 -6.73 15.09 -7.04
N ARG A 196 -7.81 15.26 -6.28
CA ARG A 196 -8.93 16.13 -6.66
C ARG A 196 -8.47 17.56 -6.89
N GLN A 197 -7.73 18.14 -5.94
CA GLN A 197 -7.20 19.50 -6.06
C GLN A 197 -6.16 19.63 -7.18
N TRP A 198 -5.33 18.62 -7.40
CA TRP A 198 -4.33 18.58 -8.48
C TRP A 198 -4.98 18.58 -9.86
N ARG A 199 -6.05 17.79 -10.05
CA ARG A 199 -6.82 17.80 -11.29
C ARG A 199 -7.47 19.15 -11.53
N ALA A 200 -8.08 19.74 -10.49
CA ALA A 200 -8.65 21.08 -10.58
C ALA A 200 -7.61 22.15 -10.94
N PHE A 201 -6.44 22.13 -10.29
CA PHE A 201 -5.32 23.03 -10.59
C PHE A 201 -4.86 22.95 -12.06
N ARG A 202 -4.99 21.77 -12.68
CA ARG A 202 -4.65 21.52 -14.09
C ARG A 202 -5.82 21.71 -15.05
N ASN A 203 -6.97 22.18 -14.59
CA ASN A 203 -8.22 22.27 -15.36
C ASN A 203 -8.62 20.92 -16.00
N LEU A 204 -8.33 19.81 -15.32
CA LEU A 204 -8.78 18.49 -15.71
C LEU A 204 -10.17 18.23 -15.11
N PRO A 205 -11.03 17.46 -15.78
CA PRO A 205 -12.31 17.07 -15.21
C PRO A 205 -12.09 16.32 -13.88
N PRO A 206 -13.06 16.28 -12.96
CA PRO A 206 -12.98 15.40 -11.80
C PRO A 206 -12.63 13.96 -12.20
N GLU A 207 -12.07 13.20 -11.27
CA GLU A 207 -11.86 11.78 -11.50
C GLU A 207 -13.21 11.11 -11.80
N ASN A 208 -13.20 10.08 -12.66
CA ASN A 208 -14.43 9.38 -12.98
C ASN A 208 -14.88 8.59 -11.73
N ASP A 209 -15.92 9.08 -11.05
CA ASP A 209 -16.52 8.46 -9.86
C ASP A 209 -16.76 6.96 -10.01
N SER A 210 -16.99 6.48 -11.24
CA SER A 210 -17.15 5.04 -11.51
C SER A 210 -15.90 4.23 -11.16
N LYS A 211 -14.68 4.74 -11.39
CA LYS A 211 -13.43 4.00 -11.09
C LYS A 211 -13.17 3.90 -9.60
N LEU A 212 -13.36 5.00 -8.87
CA LEU A 212 -13.25 5.04 -7.41
C LEU A 212 -14.30 4.11 -6.79
N LYS A 213 -15.55 4.23 -7.23
CA LYS A 213 -16.64 3.36 -6.78
C LYS A 213 -16.35 1.88 -7.04
N GLN A 214 -15.84 1.53 -8.22
CA GLN A 214 -15.44 0.15 -8.55
C GLN A 214 -14.34 -0.37 -7.61
N ARG A 215 -13.34 0.47 -7.29
CA ARG A 215 -12.29 0.13 -6.32
C ARG A 215 -12.89 -0.15 -4.95
N ASP A 216 -13.72 0.76 -4.45
CA ASP A 216 -14.31 0.64 -3.12
C ASP A 216 -15.24 -0.58 -3.02
N GLN A 217 -16.03 -0.85 -4.07
CA GLN A 217 -16.87 -2.05 -4.15
C GLN A 217 -16.05 -3.35 -4.20
N PHE A 218 -14.92 -3.35 -4.91
CA PHE A 218 -14.01 -4.49 -4.95
C PHE A 218 -13.37 -4.76 -3.59
N ILE A 219 -12.91 -3.71 -2.91
CA ILE A 219 -12.35 -3.80 -1.55
C ILE A 219 -13.41 -4.31 -0.58
N GLN A 220 -14.64 -3.77 -0.64
CA GLN A 220 -15.75 -4.24 0.19
C GLN A 220 -16.03 -5.73 -0.03
N LEU A 221 -16.03 -6.19 -1.28
CA LEU A 221 -16.22 -7.61 -1.58
C LEU A 221 -15.14 -8.50 -0.94
N ILE A 222 -13.88 -8.03 -0.90
CA ILE A 222 -12.80 -8.72 -0.20
C ILE A 222 -13.02 -8.71 1.32
N LEU A 223 -13.40 -7.57 1.90
CA LEU A 223 -13.70 -7.44 3.33
C LEU A 223 -14.84 -8.36 3.76
N ASP A 224 -15.92 -8.42 2.98
CA ASP A 224 -17.05 -9.32 3.25
C ASP A 224 -16.60 -10.78 3.19
N THR A 225 -15.71 -11.13 2.25
CA THR A 225 -15.13 -12.48 2.14
C THR A 225 -14.27 -12.81 3.35
N ARG A 226 -13.44 -11.86 3.82
CA ARG A 226 -12.66 -12.03 5.06
C ARG A 226 -13.58 -12.28 6.25
N SER A 227 -14.63 -11.49 6.42
CA SER A 227 -15.60 -11.66 7.51
C SER A 227 -16.27 -13.04 7.49
N ARG A 228 -16.63 -13.56 6.30
CA ARG A 228 -17.18 -14.91 6.16
C ARG A 228 -16.18 -16.00 6.49
N LEU A 229 -14.93 -15.85 6.05
CA LEU A 229 -13.84 -16.78 6.37
C LEU A 229 -13.51 -16.79 7.87
N GLU A 230 -13.49 -15.63 8.54
CA GLU A 230 -13.30 -15.54 10.00
C GLU A 230 -14.39 -16.32 10.76
N LYS A 231 -15.65 -16.12 10.38
CA LYS A 231 -16.79 -16.87 10.94
C LYS A 231 -16.71 -18.37 10.64
N LEU A 232 -16.22 -18.74 9.45
CA LEU A 232 -16.02 -20.13 9.08
C LEU A 232 -14.93 -20.79 9.94
N TYR A 233 -13.79 -20.13 10.13
CA TYR A 233 -12.66 -20.66 10.89
C TYR A 233 -12.91 -20.79 12.39
N ALA A 234 -13.90 -20.07 12.92
CA ALA A 234 -14.36 -20.23 14.30
C ALA A 234 -15.22 -21.50 14.52
N GLN A 235 -15.66 -22.18 13.47
CA GLN A 235 -16.50 -23.38 13.59
C GLN A 235 -15.67 -24.63 13.93
N PRO A 236 -16.18 -25.54 14.78
CA PRO A 236 -15.49 -26.78 15.14
C PRO A 236 -15.66 -27.85 14.04
N LEU A 237 -15.13 -27.59 12.85
CA LEU A 237 -15.19 -28.50 11.71
C LEU A 237 -13.91 -29.36 11.62
N ALA A 238 -14.05 -30.58 11.11
CA ALA A 238 -12.90 -31.38 10.74
C ALA A 238 -12.10 -30.70 9.62
N THR A 239 -10.78 -30.86 9.63
CA THR A 239 -9.86 -30.21 8.67
C THR A 239 -10.27 -30.35 7.21
N ALA A 240 -10.69 -31.56 6.78
CA ALA A 240 -11.11 -31.78 5.40
C ALA A 240 -12.34 -30.93 5.02
N GLN A 241 -13.32 -30.86 5.92
CA GLN A 241 -14.53 -30.05 5.71
C GLN A 241 -14.22 -28.54 5.76
N MET A 242 -13.29 -28.12 6.62
CA MET A 242 -12.84 -26.72 6.66
C MET A 242 -12.19 -26.29 5.34
N ARG A 243 -11.36 -27.15 4.73
CA ARG A 243 -10.76 -26.90 3.40
C ARG A 243 -11.80 -26.79 2.30
N GLU A 244 -12.76 -27.70 2.27
CA GLU A 244 -13.86 -27.68 1.31
C GLU A 244 -14.66 -26.37 1.40
N ARG A 245 -15.08 -25.99 2.62
CA ARG A 245 -15.84 -24.75 2.84
C ARG A 245 -15.02 -23.49 2.55
N LYS A 246 -13.73 -23.49 2.88
CA LYS A 246 -12.80 -22.40 2.52
C LYS A 246 -12.74 -22.23 1.01
N ALA A 247 -12.60 -23.32 0.25
CA ALA A 247 -12.60 -23.27 -1.21
C ALA A 247 -13.93 -22.75 -1.76
N ALA A 248 -15.06 -23.19 -1.19
CA ALA A 248 -16.39 -22.71 -1.56
C ALA A 248 -16.56 -21.19 -1.32
N GLU A 249 -16.02 -20.64 -0.23
CA GLU A 249 -16.03 -19.19 0.03
C GLU A 249 -15.21 -18.40 -1.01
N PHE A 250 -14.09 -18.93 -1.47
CA PHE A 250 -13.33 -18.29 -2.56
C PHE A 250 -14.05 -18.39 -3.90
N GLU A 251 -14.75 -19.50 -4.19
CA GLU A 251 -15.57 -19.61 -5.39
C GLU A 251 -16.80 -18.68 -5.34
N ARG A 252 -17.39 -18.50 -4.16
CA ARG A 252 -18.41 -17.49 -3.92
C ARG A 252 -17.87 -16.08 -4.19
N PHE A 253 -16.70 -15.74 -3.67
CA PHE A 253 -16.05 -14.46 -3.97
C PHE A 253 -15.89 -14.23 -5.48
N ARG A 254 -15.44 -15.25 -6.23
CA ARG A 254 -15.35 -15.15 -7.70
C ARG A 254 -16.70 -14.96 -8.38
N HIS A 255 -17.74 -15.63 -7.88
CA HIS A 255 -19.10 -15.48 -8.39
C HIS A 255 -19.63 -14.06 -8.17
N ASP A 256 -19.55 -13.57 -6.94
CA ASP A 256 -20.00 -12.23 -6.55
C ASP A 256 -19.24 -11.15 -7.33
N TYR A 257 -17.92 -11.34 -7.54
CA TYR A 257 -17.11 -10.49 -8.40
C TYR A 257 -17.62 -10.47 -9.85
N ARG A 258 -17.87 -11.64 -10.46
CA ARG A 258 -18.37 -11.71 -11.84
C ARG A 258 -19.74 -11.04 -11.99
N ALA A 259 -20.64 -11.24 -11.04
CA ALA A 259 -21.94 -10.58 -11.04
C ALA A 259 -21.82 -9.04 -10.98
N MET A 260 -20.93 -8.55 -10.12
CA MET A 260 -20.64 -7.11 -10.02
C MET A 260 -19.99 -6.56 -11.30
N ARG A 261 -18.99 -7.28 -11.83
CA ARG A 261 -18.26 -6.96 -13.05
C ARG A 261 -19.17 -6.87 -14.26
N ASP A 262 -19.98 -7.91 -14.48
CA ASP A 262 -20.81 -8.05 -15.69
C ASP A 262 -22.10 -7.21 -15.61
N GLY A 263 -22.53 -6.84 -14.39
CA GLY A 263 -23.64 -5.93 -14.14
C GLY A 263 -23.19 -4.48 -13.98
N GLN A 264 -22.94 -4.07 -12.73
CA GLN A 264 -22.74 -2.67 -12.34
C GLN A 264 -21.52 -2.02 -13.01
N TRP A 265 -20.53 -2.81 -13.40
CA TRP A 265 -19.30 -2.31 -14.01
C TRP A 265 -19.28 -2.43 -15.54
N ALA A 266 -20.38 -2.84 -16.16
CA ALA A 266 -20.52 -2.97 -17.61
C ALA A 266 -19.40 -3.81 -18.27
N GLY A 267 -18.92 -4.84 -17.58
CA GLY A 267 -17.89 -5.76 -18.08
C GLY A 267 -16.45 -5.28 -17.90
N ASP A 268 -16.16 -4.28 -17.05
CA ASP A 268 -14.79 -3.83 -16.77
C ASP A 268 -13.95 -4.93 -16.09
N LYS A 269 -12.95 -5.46 -16.81
CA LYS A 269 -12.13 -6.62 -16.41
C LYS A 269 -10.89 -6.29 -15.57
N ARG A 270 -10.76 -5.07 -15.05
CA ARG A 270 -9.52 -4.60 -14.40
C ARG A 270 -8.97 -5.51 -13.29
N TYR A 271 -9.83 -6.22 -12.56
CA TYR A 271 -9.40 -7.11 -11.47
C TYR A 271 -9.39 -8.59 -11.87
N ASP A 272 -9.72 -8.94 -13.13
CA ASP A 272 -9.82 -10.34 -13.59
C ASP A 272 -8.52 -11.11 -13.33
N ALA A 273 -7.37 -10.51 -13.64
CA ALA A 273 -6.07 -11.15 -13.43
C ALA A 273 -5.81 -11.46 -11.94
N TRP A 274 -6.22 -10.55 -11.05
CA TRP A 274 -6.05 -10.75 -9.61
C TRP A 274 -7.01 -11.81 -9.09
N VAL A 275 -8.29 -11.71 -9.47
CA VAL A 275 -9.34 -12.63 -9.04
C VAL A 275 -9.02 -14.04 -9.54
N ASN A 276 -8.73 -14.21 -10.84
CA ASN A 276 -8.53 -15.50 -11.51
C ASN A 276 -7.23 -16.24 -11.12
N ALA A 277 -6.28 -15.56 -10.51
CA ALA A 277 -5.11 -16.22 -9.96
C ALA A 277 -5.47 -17.03 -8.69
N PRO A 278 -4.60 -17.93 -8.20
CA PRO A 278 -4.85 -18.69 -6.98
C PRO A 278 -5.12 -17.77 -5.79
N LEU A 279 -6.24 -18.01 -5.11
CA LEU A 279 -6.68 -17.29 -3.92
C LEU A 279 -6.36 -18.11 -2.67
N ASN A 280 -5.96 -17.42 -1.62
CA ASN A 280 -5.71 -17.97 -0.29
C ASN A 280 -5.79 -16.82 0.73
N ASN A 281 -5.71 -17.14 2.03
CA ASN A 281 -5.86 -16.15 3.10
C ASN A 281 -4.79 -15.05 3.02
N ALA A 282 -3.53 -15.43 2.77
CA ALA A 282 -2.42 -14.49 2.64
C ALA A 282 -2.59 -13.48 1.50
N ARG A 283 -3.33 -13.84 0.44
CA ARG A 283 -3.61 -12.93 -0.68
C ARG A 283 -4.67 -11.87 -0.34
N LEU A 284 -5.49 -12.10 0.68
CA LEU A 284 -6.47 -11.12 1.15
C LEU A 284 -5.85 -10.10 2.12
N LEU A 285 -4.70 -10.41 2.73
CA LEU A 285 -4.04 -9.57 3.74
C LEU A 285 -3.77 -8.12 3.29
N PRO A 286 -3.30 -7.86 2.05
CA PRO A 286 -3.04 -6.49 1.59
C PRO A 286 -4.31 -5.64 1.44
N PHE A 287 -5.51 -6.21 1.58
CA PHE A 287 -6.77 -5.50 1.41
C PHE A 287 -7.45 -5.32 2.77
N GLY A 288 -7.92 -4.10 3.04
CA GLY A 288 -8.74 -3.83 4.22
C GLY A 288 -8.03 -3.19 5.42
N LEU A 289 -6.76 -2.77 5.28
CA LEU A 289 -6.07 -1.97 6.29
C LEU A 289 -6.02 -0.47 5.95
N TYR A 290 -6.29 -0.11 4.69
CA TYR A 290 -5.91 1.19 4.14
C TYR A 290 -7.00 2.25 4.26
N ASP A 291 -8.28 1.90 4.15
CA ASP A 291 -9.33 2.91 3.90
C ASP A 291 -10.34 3.10 5.05
N GLN A 292 -10.20 2.36 6.15
CA GLN A 292 -11.22 2.30 7.22
C GLN A 292 -11.63 3.67 7.76
N TRP A 293 -10.67 4.58 7.94
CA TRP A 293 -10.89 5.90 8.53
C TRP A 293 -10.91 7.04 7.52
N VAL A 294 -10.86 6.76 6.21
CA VAL A 294 -10.98 7.80 5.16
C VAL A 294 -12.25 8.65 5.33
N PRO A 295 -13.42 8.09 5.68
CA PRO A 295 -14.62 8.90 5.98
C PRO A 295 -14.41 9.86 7.16
N ALA A 296 -13.70 9.43 8.20
CA ALA A 296 -13.40 10.27 9.37
C ALA A 296 -12.51 11.48 8.98
N PHE A 297 -11.44 11.24 8.21
CA PHE A 297 -10.57 12.31 7.72
C PHE A 297 -11.29 13.24 6.75
N THR A 298 -12.21 12.72 5.93
CA THR A 298 -13.08 13.51 5.05
C THR A 298 -14.01 14.42 5.86
N ALA A 299 -14.62 13.91 6.92
CA ALA A 299 -15.43 14.72 7.84
C ALA A 299 -14.59 15.79 8.54
N LEU A 300 -13.40 15.42 9.03
CA LEU A 300 -12.49 16.34 9.69
C LEU A 300 -12.05 17.49 8.77
N PHE A 301 -11.67 17.19 7.53
CA PHE A 301 -11.28 18.20 6.54
C PHE A 301 -12.42 19.17 6.24
N ARG A 302 -13.66 18.67 6.14
CA ARG A 302 -14.86 19.51 5.99
C ARG A 302 -15.08 20.41 7.20
N GLN A 303 -14.92 19.89 8.43
CA GLN A 303 -15.10 20.67 9.67
C GLN A 303 -14.11 21.83 9.79
N VAL A 304 -12.89 21.67 9.30
CA VAL A 304 -11.90 22.76 9.27
C VAL A 304 -12.01 23.66 8.04
N GLY A 305 -13.04 23.47 7.19
CA GLY A 305 -13.32 24.32 6.03
C GLY A 305 -12.42 24.04 4.82
N GLY A 306 -11.82 22.86 4.72
CA GLY A 306 -10.88 22.50 3.66
C GLY A 306 -9.49 23.14 3.81
N ASP A 307 -9.14 23.59 5.01
CA ASP A 307 -7.84 24.17 5.33
C ASP A 307 -6.83 23.07 5.72
N TRP A 308 -5.79 22.88 4.89
CA TRP A 308 -4.76 21.85 5.11
C TRP A 308 -3.97 22.04 6.39
N VAL A 309 -3.63 23.28 6.76
CA VAL A 309 -2.82 23.57 7.95
C VAL A 309 -3.61 23.20 9.21
N ARG A 310 -4.87 23.61 9.27
CA ARG A 310 -5.78 23.25 10.38
C ARG A 310 -6.08 21.77 10.39
N PHE A 311 -6.28 21.15 9.22
CA PHE A 311 -6.50 19.71 9.10
C PHE A 311 -5.36 18.91 9.71
N TYR A 312 -4.11 19.21 9.34
CA TYR A 312 -2.96 18.50 9.90
C TYR A 312 -2.82 18.70 11.41
N ALA A 313 -3.11 19.89 11.92
CA ALA A 313 -3.12 20.12 13.37
C ALA A 313 -4.16 19.26 14.10
N GLU A 314 -5.35 19.05 13.52
CA GLU A 314 -6.36 18.15 14.10
C GLU A 314 -5.99 16.66 13.95
N VAL A 315 -5.38 16.27 12.83
CA VAL A 315 -4.85 14.91 12.64
C VAL A 315 -3.77 14.59 13.68
N GLU A 316 -2.87 15.53 13.96
CA GLU A 316 -1.84 15.39 15.00
C GLU A 316 -2.46 15.22 16.39
N LYS A 317 -3.48 16.01 16.73
CA LYS A 317 -4.23 15.86 17.99
C LYS A 317 -4.88 14.48 18.10
N LEU A 318 -5.55 14.03 17.04
CA LEU A 318 -6.16 12.69 17.00
C LEU A 318 -5.11 11.60 17.16
N GLY A 319 -3.97 11.71 16.48
CA GLY A 319 -2.87 10.75 16.55
C GLY A 319 -2.19 10.69 17.92
N GLY A 320 -2.21 11.78 18.68
CA GLY A 320 -1.71 11.84 20.05
C GLY A 320 -2.59 11.14 21.09
N LEU A 321 -3.83 10.76 20.74
CA LEU A 321 -4.74 10.08 21.65
C LEU A 321 -4.35 8.60 21.88
N PRO A 322 -4.59 8.06 23.10
CA PRO A 322 -4.53 6.62 23.34
C PRO A 322 -5.36 5.84 22.32
N VAL A 323 -4.90 4.66 21.91
CA VAL A 323 -5.49 3.91 20.79
C VAL A 323 -7.02 3.71 20.90
N VAL A 324 -7.54 3.46 22.10
CA VAL A 324 -8.98 3.25 22.34
C VAL A 324 -9.77 4.55 22.16
N GLU A 325 -9.26 5.65 22.68
CA GLU A 325 -9.88 6.98 22.56
C GLU A 325 -9.83 7.46 21.11
N ARG A 326 -8.68 7.28 20.44
CA ARG A 326 -8.50 7.58 19.02
C ARG A 326 -9.49 6.83 18.15
N LYS A 327 -9.60 5.51 18.29
CA LYS A 327 -10.56 4.71 17.53
C LYS A 327 -12.01 5.14 17.80
N SER A 328 -12.31 5.58 19.02
CA SER A 328 -13.64 6.09 19.36
C SER A 328 -13.92 7.45 18.68
N ALA A 329 -12.95 8.38 18.70
CA ALA A 329 -13.05 9.66 18.02
C ALA A 329 -13.21 9.51 16.50
N LEU A 330 -12.44 8.60 15.88
CA LEU A 330 -12.54 8.31 14.44
C LEU A 330 -13.91 7.72 14.06
N LYS A 331 -14.50 6.86 14.90
CA LYS A 331 -15.88 6.36 14.68
C LYS A 331 -16.91 7.49 14.71
N LEU A 332 -16.79 8.41 15.65
CA LEU A 332 -17.69 9.57 15.75
C LEU A 332 -17.58 10.45 14.50
N LEU A 333 -16.36 10.75 14.05
CA LEU A 333 -16.12 11.52 12.83
C LEU A 333 -16.61 10.80 11.57
N ALA A 334 -16.42 9.48 11.46
CA ALA A 334 -16.89 8.71 10.31
C ALA A 334 -18.42 8.69 10.18
N GLY A 335 -19.14 8.90 11.29
CA GLY A 335 -20.61 8.97 11.33
C GLY A 335 -21.20 10.37 11.12
N SER A 336 -20.37 11.41 10.95
CA SER A 336 -20.79 12.81 10.74
C SER A 336 -20.62 13.27 9.29
#